data_AF-A0A191HWR1-F1
#
_entry.id   AF-A0A191HWR1-F1
#
_cell.length_a   1.000
_cell.length_b   1.000
_cell.length_c   1.000
_cell.angle_alpha   90.00
_cell.angle_beta   90.00
_cell.angle_gamma   90.00
#
_symmetry.space_group_name_H-M   'P 1'
#
loop_
_entity.id
_entity.type
_entity.pdbx_description
1 polymer ?
#
loop_
_entity_poly.entity_id
_entity_poly.type
_entity_poly.pdbx_seq_one_letter_code
_entity_poly.pdbx_strand_id
1 'polypeptide(L)'
;MPFYEFLEAEYDFVQDPYDIVSIFPVVVDYLGGIFEKENGAPLLLIESVIYNRKEVPLVYSREYYNTEMIHFKEIIVDKHLTNVLKK
;
A
#
# COMPACT_ATOMS: atom_id res chain seq x y z
N MET A 1 -17.37 -13.57 -1.67
CA MET A 1 -17.39 -12.10 -1.64
C MET A 1 -15.95 -11.64 -1.45
N PRO A 2 -15.32 -11.02 -2.45
CA PRO A 2 -14.04 -10.31 -2.33
C PRO A 2 -14.02 -9.38 -1.11
N PHE A 3 -12.85 -9.22 -0.49
CA PHE A 3 -12.67 -8.40 0.72
C PHE A 3 -13.16 -6.96 0.56
N TYR A 4 -12.98 -6.36 -0.62
CA TYR A 4 -13.47 -5.01 -0.92
C TYR A 4 -15.00 -4.91 -0.95
N GLU A 5 -15.69 -5.92 -1.49
CA GLU A 5 -17.16 -5.94 -1.50
C GLU A 5 -17.75 -6.06 -0.09
N PHE A 6 -17.05 -6.73 0.84
CA PHE A 6 -17.44 -6.76 2.26
C PHE A 6 -17.32 -5.39 2.92
N LEU A 7 -16.21 -4.68 2.68
CA LEU A 7 -15.96 -3.36 3.27
C LEU A 7 -16.96 -2.32 2.76
N GLU A 8 -17.29 -2.36 1.47
CA GLU A 8 -18.32 -1.52 0.85
C GLU A 8 -19.70 -1.71 1.50
N ALA A 9 -20.09 -2.96 1.78
CA ALA A 9 -21.37 -3.27 2.37
C ALA A 9 -21.48 -2.86 3.85
N GLU A 10 -20.41 -2.99 4.63
CA GLU A 10 -20.46 -2.87 6.09
C GLU A 10 -19.98 -1.50 6.63
N TYR A 11 -19.11 -0.77 5.92
CA TYR A 11 -18.35 0.35 6.51
C TYR A 11 -18.53 1.73 5.85
N ASP A 12 -19.57 1.93 5.02
CA ASP A 12 -19.76 3.20 4.26
C ASP A 12 -18.47 3.58 3.48
N PHE A 13 -17.77 2.54 3.00
CA PHE A 13 -16.48 2.62 2.32
C PHE A 13 -16.55 3.40 1.00
N VAL A 14 -17.77 3.64 0.48
CA VAL A 14 -18.06 4.30 -0.80
C VAL A 14 -17.73 5.80 -0.78
N GLN A 15 -17.52 6.42 0.39
CA GLN A 15 -17.33 7.87 0.50
C GLN A 15 -15.88 8.37 0.34
N ASP A 16 -15.13 7.88 -0.65
CA ASP A 16 -13.73 8.25 -0.91
C ASP A 16 -12.80 7.91 0.28
N PRO A 17 -12.46 6.62 0.48
CA PRO A 17 -11.46 6.25 1.47
C PRO A 17 -10.10 6.83 1.06
N TYR A 18 -9.28 7.13 2.05
CA TYR A 18 -7.88 7.49 1.82
C TYR A 18 -6.96 6.64 2.67
N ASP A 19 -5.78 6.40 2.12
CA ASP A 19 -4.81 5.50 2.70
C ASP A 19 -3.60 6.30 3.16
N ILE A 20 -3.15 6.03 4.39
CA ILE A 20 -1.82 6.43 4.84
C ILE A 20 -0.91 5.23 4.62
N VAL A 21 0.10 5.38 3.77
CA VAL A 21 1.00 4.30 3.36
C VAL A 21 2.41 4.61 3.84
N SER A 22 3.04 3.63 4.50
CA SER A 22 4.45 3.66 4.89
C SER A 22 5.19 2.52 4.22
N ILE A 23 6.37 2.82 3.69
CA ILE A 23 7.19 1.86 2.92
C ILE A 23 8.53 1.71 3.62
N PHE A 24 8.88 0.47 3.98
CA PHE A 24 10.08 0.15 4.73
C PHE A 24 10.91 -0.91 4.02
N PRO A 25 12.24 -0.75 3.92
CA PRO A 25 13.11 -1.89 3.67
C PRO A 25 13.14 -2.78 4.91
N VAL A 26 12.89 -4.07 4.74
CA VAL A 26 13.00 -5.07 5.81
C VAL A 26 13.85 -6.23 5.34
N VAL A 27 14.25 -7.11 6.26
CA VAL A 27 14.98 -8.33 5.93
C VAL A 27 14.11 -9.55 6.17
N VAL A 28 14.32 -10.58 5.36
CA VAL A 28 13.70 -11.89 5.52
C VAL A 28 14.10 -12.49 6.87
N ASP A 29 13.10 -12.92 7.63
CA ASP A 29 13.25 -13.70 8.84
C ASP A 29 12.49 -15.05 8.72
N TYR A 30 11.44 -15.29 9.49
CA TYR A 30 10.59 -16.46 9.38
C TYR A 30 9.83 -16.55 8.04
N LEU A 31 9.80 -15.46 7.26
CA LEU A 31 9.13 -15.40 5.95
C LEU A 31 9.94 -16.03 4.79
N GLY A 32 11.18 -16.49 5.02
CA GLY A 32 12.07 -16.92 3.94
C GLY A 32 11.54 -18.05 3.06
N GLY A 33 10.80 -19.00 3.65
CA GLY A 33 10.19 -20.09 2.90
C GLY A 33 9.07 -19.64 1.95
N ILE A 34 8.39 -18.53 2.24
CA ILE A 34 7.30 -18.01 1.39
C ILE A 34 7.87 -17.27 0.18
N PHE A 35 8.99 -16.58 0.37
CA PHE A 35 9.63 -15.76 -0.67
C PHE A 35 10.77 -16.48 -1.41
N GLU A 36 11.04 -17.75 -1.07
CA GLU A 36 12.18 -18.52 -1.57
C GLU A 36 13.51 -17.77 -1.42
N LYS A 37 13.67 -17.08 -0.28
CA LYS A 37 14.83 -16.24 0.02
C LYS A 37 15.49 -16.67 1.33
N GLU A 38 16.81 -16.48 1.39
CA GLU A 38 17.59 -16.74 2.60
C GLU A 38 17.27 -15.70 3.69
N ASN A 39 17.43 -16.10 4.95
CA ASN A 39 17.31 -15.19 6.09
C ASN A 39 18.34 -14.05 5.95
N GLY A 40 17.90 -12.82 6.17
CA GLY A 40 18.71 -11.61 5.97
C GLY A 40 18.62 -11.02 4.55
N ALA A 41 18.00 -11.71 3.59
CA ALA A 41 17.78 -11.14 2.25
C ALA A 41 16.81 -9.94 2.31
N PRO A 42 16.91 -8.96 1.41
CA PRO A 42 16.06 -7.77 1.44
C PRO A 42 14.64 -8.04 0.93
N LEU A 43 13.66 -7.50 1.64
CA LEU A 43 12.26 -7.37 1.24
C LEU A 43 11.81 -5.92 1.36
N LEU A 44 10.68 -5.62 0.75
CA LEU A 44 9.96 -4.38 0.98
C LEU A 44 8.69 -4.67 1.77
N LEU A 45 8.49 -3.95 2.87
CA LEU A 45 7.25 -3.95 3.62
C LEU A 45 6.49 -2.67 3.31
N ILE A 46 5.21 -2.83 2.95
CA ILE A 46 4.26 -1.75 2.82
C ILE A 46 3.22 -1.93 3.91
N GLU A 47 3.10 -0.94 4.77
CA GLU A 47 2.04 -0.86 5.77
C GLU A 47 1.07 0.22 5.33
N SER A 48 -0.22 -0.11 5.27
CA SER A 48 -1.26 0.87 4.99
C SER A 48 -2.36 0.83 6.04
N VAL A 49 -2.89 2.00 6.35
CA VAL A 49 -4.13 2.13 7.12
C VAL A 49 -5.13 2.90 6.25
N ILE A 50 -6.27 2.27 5.99
CA ILE A 50 -7.39 2.86 5.26
C ILE A 50 -8.30 3.54 6.26
N TYR A 51 -8.60 4.82 6.03
CA TYR A 51 -9.49 5.62 6.86
C TYR A 51 -10.76 5.99 6.11
N ASN A 52 -11.86 6.14 6.85
CA ASN A 52 -13.02 6.86 6.35
C ASN A 52 -12.87 8.39 6.57
N ARG A 53 -13.82 9.18 6.04
CA ARG A 53 -13.85 10.65 6.20
C ARG A 53 -13.95 11.15 7.64
N LYS A 54 -14.31 10.28 8.59
CA LYS A 54 -14.37 10.60 10.03
C LYS A 54 -13.06 10.24 10.75
N GLU A 55 -12.00 9.95 10.00
CA GLU A 55 -10.68 9.54 10.50
C GLU A 55 -10.73 8.25 11.34
N VAL A 56 -11.74 7.41 11.12
CA VAL A 56 -11.81 6.09 11.76
C VAL A 56 -11.03 5.10 10.91
N PRO A 57 -10.04 4.39 11.48
CA PRO A 57 -9.31 3.36 10.75
C PRO A 57 -10.24 2.17 10.49
N LEU A 58 -10.32 1.76 9.22
CA LEU A 58 -11.16 0.65 8.78
C LEU A 58 -10.35 -0.63 8.57
N VAL A 59 -9.18 -0.48 7.94
CA VAL A 59 -8.35 -1.62 7.52
C VAL A 59 -6.89 -1.29 7.81
N TYR A 60 -6.17 -2.26 8.36
CA TYR A 60 -4.72 -2.25 8.42
C TYR A 60 -4.18 -3.38 7.55
N SER A 61 -3.31 -3.06 6.59
CA SER A 61 -2.63 -4.04 5.75
C SER A 61 -1.12 -4.01 5.98
N ARG A 62 -0.51 -5.19 5.85
CA ARG A 62 0.94 -5.37 5.79
C ARG A 62 1.24 -6.26 4.60
N GLU A 63 1.95 -5.71 3.63
CA GLU A 63 2.24 -6.39 2.38
C GLU A 63 3.76 -6.49 2.21
N TYR A 64 4.24 -7.69 1.95
CA TYR A 64 5.66 -7.97 1.78
C TYR A 64 5.92 -8.28 0.30
N TYR A 65 6.91 -7.59 -0.26
CA TYR A 65 7.25 -7.68 -1.67
C TYR A 65 8.70 -8.05 -1.87
N ASN A 66 8.95 -8.90 -2.88
CA ASN A 66 10.29 -9.14 -3.37
C ASN A 66 10.80 -7.86 -4.06
N THR A 67 11.93 -7.34 -3.58
CA THR A 67 12.56 -6.12 -4.09
C THR A 67 13.01 -6.23 -5.56
N GLU A 68 13.17 -7.45 -6.08
CA GLU A 68 13.50 -7.71 -7.48
C GLU A 68 12.31 -7.59 -8.43
N MET A 69 11.08 -7.65 -7.92
CA MET A 69 9.87 -7.74 -8.73
C MET A 69 9.14 -6.41 -8.87
N ILE A 70 9.33 -5.49 -7.91
CA ILE A 70 8.53 -4.26 -7.82
C ILE A 70 9.44 -3.07 -7.57
N HIS A 71 9.28 -2.05 -8.39
CA HIS A 71 9.89 -0.75 -8.23
C HIS A 71 8.80 0.30 -8.00
N PHE A 72 8.86 0.99 -6.87
CA PHE A 72 7.99 2.13 -6.61
C PHE A 72 8.63 3.39 -7.17
N LYS A 73 7.80 4.20 -7.84
CA LYS A 73 8.16 5.56 -8.26
C LYS A 73 7.11 6.50 -7.72
N GLU A 74 7.52 7.40 -6.85
CA GLU A 74 6.68 8.53 -6.47
C GLU A 74 6.64 9.52 -7.65
N ILE A 75 5.44 9.93 -8.03
CA ILE A 75 5.22 11.02 -8.97
C ILE A 75 4.45 12.09 -8.21
N ILE A 76 5.15 13.14 -7.79
CA ILE A 76 4.52 14.31 -7.19
C ILE A 76 3.89 15.13 -8.32
N VAL A 77 2.56 15.12 -8.39
CA VAL A 77 1.82 15.95 -9.35
C VAL A 77 1.54 17.30 -8.69
N ASP A 78 2.41 18.27 -8.95
CA ASP A 78 2.11 19.67 -8.62
C ASP A 78 0.92 20.14 -9.47
N LYS A 79 -0.10 20.75 -8.84
CA LYS A 79 -1.27 21.31 -9.54
C LYS A 79 -0.89 22.38 -10.58
N HIS A 80 0.31 22.96 -10.48
CA HIS A 80 0.85 23.89 -11.48
C HIS A 80 1.43 23.23 -12.74
N LEU A 81 1.76 21.92 -12.70
CA LEU A 81 2.35 21.16 -13.81
C LEU A 81 1.30 20.63 -14.81
N THR A 82 0.02 20.57 -14.45
CA THR A 82 -1.07 20.12 -15.32
C THR A 82 -1.23 20.97 -16.59
N ASN A 83 -0.75 22.22 -16.58
CA ASN A 83 -0.78 23.12 -17.73
C ASN A 83 0.34 22.88 -18.75
N VAL A 84 1.39 22.13 -18.38
CA VAL A 84 2.53 21.86 -19.27
C VAL A 84 2.31 20.60 -20.12
N LEU A 85 1.56 19.62 -19.59
CA LEU A 85 1.28 18.35 -20.27
C LEU A 85 0.09 18.40 -21.25
N LYS A 86 -0.48 19.58 -21.48
CA LYS A 86 -1.59 19.83 -22.44
C LYS A 86 -1.16 20.62 -23.68
N LYS A 87 0.15 20.76 -23.95
CA LYS A 87 0.68 21.36 -25.18
C LYS A 87 1.35 20.31 -26.06
#